data_AF-A0A9N9R652-F1
#
_entry.id   AF-A0A9N9R652-F1
#
_cell.length_a   1.000
_cell.length_b   1.000
_cell.length_c   1.000
_cell.angle_alpha   90.00
_cell.angle_beta   90.00
_cell.angle_gamma   90.00
#
_symmetry.space_group_name_H-M   'P 1'
#
loop_
_entity.id
_entity.type
_entity.pdbx_description
1 polymer ?
#
loop_
_entity_poly.entity_id
_entity_poly.type
_entity_poly.pdbx_seq_one_letter_code
_entity_poly.pdbx_strand_id
1 'polypeptide(L)'
;MASKNNNTCAGCLVIISGKELLKCRTCNSTYDLECANVSEKRFYSFYSTVSKERRTWTCPACQIKLPKHDNSGTPVRRDGPQDELQECSREHVTLRNKPKTSSNLGDSTEDEGNLQRLIQKIIRAELAPIKE
;
A
#
# COMPACT_ATOMS: atom_id res chain seq x y z
N MET A 1 8.72 37.07 16.86
CA MET A 1 7.47 36.37 16.51
C MET A 1 7.83 35.22 15.58
N ALA A 2 7.76 33.97 16.05
CA ALA A 2 8.15 32.81 15.22
C ALA A 2 7.00 32.46 14.28
N SER A 3 7.19 32.67 12.98
CA SER A 3 6.24 32.24 11.94
C SER A 3 6.16 30.71 11.97
N LYS A 4 5.04 30.16 12.44
CA LYS A 4 4.75 28.73 12.39
C LYS A 4 4.50 28.40 10.92
N ASN A 5 5.54 27.94 10.22
CA ASN A 5 5.41 27.43 8.86
C ASN A 5 4.62 26.12 8.92
N ASN A 6 3.31 26.23 8.83
CA ASN A 6 2.41 25.08 8.80
C ASN A 6 2.59 24.38 7.44
N ASN A 7 3.33 23.27 7.43
CA ASN A 7 3.49 22.48 6.21
C ASN A 7 2.20 21.70 5.96
N THR A 8 1.51 21.96 4.84
CA THR A 8 0.34 21.17 4.46
C THR A 8 0.79 19.96 3.64
N CYS A 9 0.21 18.78 3.93
CA CYS A 9 0.43 17.57 3.15
C CYS A 9 -0.28 17.68 1.80
N ALA A 10 0.44 17.46 0.70
CA ALA A 10 -0.14 17.50 -0.64
C ALA A 10 -0.98 16.25 -1.00
N GLY A 11 -0.95 15.20 -0.16
CA GLY A 11 -1.78 14.01 -0.34
C GLY A 11 -3.17 14.18 0.28
N CYS A 12 -3.22 14.43 1.59
CA CYS A 12 -4.46 14.51 2.35
C CYS A 12 -4.93 15.95 2.63
N LEU A 13 -4.16 16.97 2.26
CA LEU A 13 -4.44 18.40 2.50
C LEU A 13 -4.52 18.80 3.98
N VAL A 14 -4.09 17.93 4.90
CA VAL A 14 -4.04 18.19 6.34
C VAL A 14 -2.74 18.91 6.71
N ILE A 15 -2.79 19.75 7.74
CA ILE A 15 -1.62 20.42 8.31
C ILE A 15 -0.75 19.40 9.05
N ILE A 16 0.53 19.36 8.70
CA ILE A 16 1.54 18.52 9.34
C ILE A 16 2.10 19.27 10.56
N SER A 17 1.77 18.78 11.75
CA SER A 17 2.24 19.34 13.02
C SER A 17 3.66 18.89 13.40
N GLY A 18 4.11 17.76 12.83
CA GLY A 18 5.39 17.11 13.13
C GLY A 18 6.55 17.49 12.20
N LYS A 19 7.75 16.99 12.53
CA LYS A 19 8.95 17.12 11.67
C LYS A 19 9.13 15.91 10.75
N GLU A 20 8.36 14.85 10.98
CA GLU A 20 8.30 13.66 10.13
C GLU A 20 7.55 13.96 8.84
N LEU A 21 8.26 14.56 7.89
CA LEU A 21 7.74 14.85 6.55
C LEU A 21 8.77 14.55 5.49
N LEU A 22 8.28 14.21 4.29
CA LEU A 22 9.09 14.01 3.11
C LEU A 22 8.72 15.04 2.04
N LYS A 23 9.74 15.52 1.33
CA LYS A 23 9.58 16.47 0.23
C LYS A 23 9.94 15.76 -1.07
N CYS A 24 9.01 15.76 -2.03
CA CYS A 24 9.24 15.10 -3.31
C CYS A 24 10.30 15.87 -4.10
N ARG A 25 11.33 15.18 -4.61
CA ARG A 25 12.37 15.80 -5.45
C ARG A 25 11.84 16.34 -6.79
N THR A 26 10.74 15.78 -7.28
CA THR A 26 10.22 16.07 -8.63
C THR A 26 9.24 17.24 -8.61
N CYS A 27 8.22 17.20 -7.74
CA CYS A 27 7.21 18.26 -7.66
C CYS A 27 7.41 19.25 -6.51
N ASN A 28 8.41 19.05 -5.65
CA ASN A 28 8.68 19.85 -4.45
C ASN A 28 7.56 19.90 -3.40
N SER A 29 6.45 19.18 -3.58
CA SER A 29 5.38 19.07 -2.59
C SER A 29 5.81 18.28 -1.35
N THR A 30 5.26 18.65 -0.20
CA THR A 30 5.47 18.00 1.10
C THR A 30 4.38 16.97 1.42
N TYR A 31 4.77 15.89 2.08
CA TYR A 31 3.89 14.78 2.44
C TYR A 31 4.17 14.35 3.88
N ASP A 32 3.11 14.01 4.61
CA ASP A 32 3.22 13.25 5.86
C ASP A 32 3.66 11.80 5.56
N LEU A 33 3.99 11.06 6.63
CA LEU A 33 4.45 9.68 6.52
C LEU A 33 3.38 8.72 5.97
N GLU A 34 2.11 8.95 6.31
CA GLU A 34 0.99 8.11 5.87
C GLU A 34 0.77 8.23 4.37
N CYS A 35 0.65 9.45 3.84
CA CYS A 35 0.52 9.71 2.41
C CYS A 35 1.78 9.34 1.62
N ALA A 36 2.94 9.39 2.27
CA ALA A 36 4.19 8.90 1.67
C ALA A 36 4.30 7.36 1.69
N ASN A 37 3.42 6.65 2.42
CA ASN A 37 3.49 5.22 2.69
C ASN A 37 4.85 4.79 3.27
N VAL A 38 5.35 5.53 4.26
CA VAL A 38 6.62 5.28 4.94
C VAL A 38 6.35 5.12 6.42
N SER A 39 6.64 3.94 6.99
CA SER A 39 6.56 3.76 8.44
C SER A 39 7.62 4.58 9.17
N GLU A 40 7.33 4.97 10.42
CA GLU A 40 8.29 5.71 11.27
C GLU A 40 9.64 5.01 11.36
N LYS A 41 9.66 3.69 11.57
CA LYS A 41 10.90 2.90 11.62
C LYS A 41 11.74 3.08 10.34
N ARG A 42 11.09 3.07 9.17
CA ARG A 42 11.75 3.29 7.87
C ARG A 42 12.18 4.74 7.70
N PHE A 43 11.37 5.69 8.20
CA PHE A 43 11.74 7.09 8.19
C PHE A 43 13.02 7.34 9.00
N TYR A 44 13.11 6.84 10.23
CA TYR A 44 14.28 7.05 11.08
C TYR A 44 15.52 6.27 10.62
N SER A 45 15.37 5.08 10.03
CA SER A 45 16.52 4.31 9.53
C SER A 45 17.04 4.80 8.18
N PHE A 46 16.15 5.24 7.28
CA PHE A 46 16.46 5.45 5.87
C PHE A 46 16.28 6.90 5.41
N TYR A 47 15.38 7.65 6.03
CA TYR A 47 15.00 9.01 5.62
C TYR A 47 15.25 10.06 6.71
N SER A 48 16.11 9.76 7.69
CA SER A 48 16.46 10.70 8.74
C SER A 48 17.05 11.99 8.14
N THR A 49 17.07 13.07 8.93
CA THR A 49 17.49 14.42 8.52
C THR A 49 18.87 14.51 7.84
N VAL A 50 19.73 13.50 8.02
CA VAL A 50 21.09 13.46 7.47
C VAL A 50 21.20 12.59 6.20
N SER A 51 20.21 11.75 5.92
CA SER A 51 20.27 10.77 4.83
C SER A 51 20.24 11.41 3.43
N LYS A 52 21.06 10.88 2.51
CA LYS A 52 21.03 11.29 1.09
C LYS A 52 19.74 10.83 0.41
N GLU A 53 19.21 9.71 0.89
CA GLU A 53 18.00 9.03 0.48
C GLU A 53 16.75 9.90 0.67
N ARG A 54 16.71 10.72 1.73
CA ARG A 54 15.62 11.71 1.92
C ARG A 54 15.55 12.71 0.78
N ARG A 55 16.68 13.09 0.19
CA ARG A 55 16.74 14.07 -0.91
C ARG A 55 16.34 13.46 -2.25
N THR A 56 16.38 12.14 -2.38
CA THR A 56 16.04 11.43 -3.61
C THR A 56 14.62 10.88 -3.62
N TRP A 57 13.89 11.01 -2.51
CA TRP A 57 12.52 10.54 -2.39
C TRP A 57 11.59 11.22 -3.42
N THR A 58 10.72 10.40 -4.02
CA THR A 58 9.74 10.82 -5.03
C THR A 58 8.36 10.37 -4.58
N CYS A 59 7.38 11.28 -4.60
CA CYS A 59 6.02 10.96 -4.16
C CYS A 59 5.33 9.96 -5.09
N PRO A 60 4.32 9.21 -4.61
CA PRO A 60 3.58 8.25 -5.43
C PRO A 60 3.07 8.86 -6.74
N ALA A 61 2.47 10.07 -6.70
CA ALA A 61 1.94 10.75 -7.87
C ALA A 61 2.98 11.05 -8.96
N CYS A 62 4.22 11.35 -8.58
CA CYS A 62 5.32 11.54 -9.54
C CYS A 62 5.89 10.20 -10.00
N GLN A 63 5.97 9.21 -9.10
CA GLN A 63 6.52 7.89 -9.39
C GLN A 63 5.74 7.17 -10.50
N ILE A 64 4.40 7.28 -10.53
CA ILE A 64 3.58 6.59 -11.56
C ILE A 64 3.84 7.14 -12.97
N LYS A 65 4.25 8.40 -13.08
CA LYS A 65 4.49 9.07 -14.37
C LYS A 65 5.81 8.65 -15.01
N LEU A 66 6.70 8.00 -14.26
CA LEU A 66 7.97 7.52 -14.78
C LEU A 66 7.75 6.23 -15.58
N PRO A 67 8.30 6.13 -16.81
CA PRO A 67 8.34 4.86 -17.54
C PRO A 67 9.01 3.78 -16.67
N LYS A 68 8.37 2.61 -16.54
CA LYS A 68 8.87 1.54 -15.66
C LYS A 68 10.10 0.85 -16.25
N HIS A 69 9.97 0.37 -17.49
CA HIS A 69 11.04 -0.25 -18.26
C HIS A 69 10.71 -0.20 -19.76
N ASP A 70 11.72 -0.48 -20.59
CA ASP A 70 11.53 -0.69 -22.01
C ASP A 70 10.74 -1.99 -22.27
N ASN A 71 9.69 -1.90 -23.08
CA ASN A 71 8.84 -3.04 -23.44
C ASN A 71 9.33 -3.79 -24.70
N SER A 72 10.47 -3.42 -25.28
CA SER A 72 10.99 -4.04 -26.52
C SER A 72 11.21 -5.56 -26.41
N GLY A 73 11.39 -6.10 -25.19
CA GLY A 73 11.49 -7.54 -24.94
C GLY A 73 10.15 -8.28 -24.79
N THR A 74 9.02 -7.57 -24.83
CA THR A 74 7.69 -8.19 -24.75
C THR A 74 7.23 -8.55 -26.16
N PRO A 75 7.10 -9.85 -26.52
CA PRO A 75 6.70 -10.22 -27.87
C PRO A 75 5.31 -9.66 -28.17
N VAL A 76 5.20 -8.95 -29.30
CA VAL A 76 3.91 -8.49 -29.83
C VAL A 76 3.11 -9.75 -30.17
N ARG A 77 1.94 -9.90 -29.55
CA ARG A 77 1.01 -10.96 -29.95
C ARG A 77 0.70 -10.72 -31.41
N ARG A 78 1.05 -11.69 -32.27
CA ARG A 78 0.61 -11.67 -33.66
C ARG A 78 -0.90 -11.80 -33.61
N ASP A 79 -1.60 -10.83 -34.16
CA ASP A 79 -3.01 -11.04 -34.50
C ASP A 79 -3.05 -12.27 -35.40
N GLY A 80 -3.78 -13.29 -34.97
CA GLY A 80 -4.02 -14.48 -35.79
C GLY A 80 -4.66 -14.07 -37.12
N PRO A 81 -4.58 -14.92 -38.16
CA PRO A 81 -5.21 -14.61 -39.44
C PRO A 81 -6.67 -14.22 -39.19
N GLN A 82 -7.02 -13.01 -39.63
CA GLN A 82 -8.40 -12.58 -39.71
C GLN A 82 -9.08 -13.46 -40.75
N ASP A 83 -9.68 -14.55 -40.31
CA ASP A 83 -10.79 -15.12 -41.05
C ASP A 83 -11.84 -15.64 -40.06
N GLU A 84 -13.05 -15.19 -40.35
CA GLU A 84 -14.34 -15.67 -39.89
C GLU A 84 -14.85 -15.24 -38.50
N LEU A 85 -15.95 -14.48 -38.59
CA LEU A 85 -16.91 -14.15 -37.55
C LEU A 85 -17.23 -15.36 -36.67
N GLN A 86 -16.88 -15.33 -35.39
CA GLN A 86 -17.51 -16.20 -34.40
C GLN A 86 -17.75 -15.48 -33.07
N GLU A 87 -19.01 -15.07 -32.94
CA GLU A 87 -19.88 -15.09 -31.77
C GLU A 87 -19.35 -14.63 -30.40
N CYS A 88 -20.11 -13.70 -29.81
CA CYS A 88 -19.93 -13.16 -28.47
C CYS A 88 -20.15 -14.24 -27.40
N SER A 89 -19.11 -14.97 -27.00
CA SER A 89 -19.07 -15.65 -25.71
C SER A 89 -18.45 -14.71 -24.67
N ARG A 90 -19.25 -14.38 -23.64
CA ARG A 90 -18.88 -13.55 -22.48
C ARG A 90 -17.90 -14.29 -21.54
N GLU A 91 -16.73 -14.65 -22.04
CA GLU A 91 -15.72 -15.40 -21.28
C GLU A 91 -14.36 -14.69 -21.30
N HIS A 92 -14.35 -13.36 -21.18
CA HIS A 92 -13.13 -12.58 -20.96
C HIS A 92 -12.68 -12.58 -19.49
N VAL A 93 -12.64 -13.76 -18.86
CA VAL A 93 -12.00 -13.93 -17.54
C VAL A 93 -10.60 -14.48 -17.76
N THR A 94 -9.59 -13.63 -17.64
CA THR A 94 -8.20 -14.10 -17.61
C THR A 94 -7.92 -14.73 -16.24
N LEU A 95 -7.97 -16.06 -16.14
CA LEU A 95 -7.46 -16.76 -14.96
C LEU A 95 -5.94 -16.69 -14.95
N ARG A 96 -5.37 -15.99 -13.97
CA ARG A 96 -3.92 -15.93 -13.77
C ARG A 96 -3.45 -17.25 -13.14
N ASN A 97 -3.02 -18.20 -13.97
CA ASN A 97 -2.32 -19.39 -13.47
C ASN A 97 -0.96 -18.97 -12.89
N LYS A 98 -0.91 -18.73 -11.59
CA LYS A 98 0.36 -18.68 -10.86
C LYS A 98 0.92 -20.10 -10.81
N PRO A 99 2.18 -20.35 -11.22
CA PRO A 99 2.81 -21.63 -10.95
C PRO A 99 2.84 -21.83 -9.43
N LYS A 100 2.37 -23.00 -8.98
CA LYS A 100 2.46 -23.40 -7.57
C LYS A 100 3.93 -23.64 -7.25
N THR A 101 4.65 -22.57 -6.88
CA THR A 101 5.89 -22.74 -6.13
C THR A 101 5.49 -23.36 -4.80
N SER A 102 5.92 -24.60 -4.57
CA SER A 102 5.75 -25.31 -3.31
C SER A 102 6.58 -24.64 -2.22
N SER A 103 6.11 -23.51 -1.71
CA SER A 103 6.44 -23.06 -0.37
C SER A 103 5.28 -23.46 0.52
N ASN A 104 5.52 -24.41 1.43
CA ASN A 104 4.64 -24.71 2.55
C ASN A 104 4.34 -23.40 3.30
N LEU A 105 3.17 -22.83 3.03
CA LEU A 105 2.53 -21.83 3.87
C LEU A 105 1.26 -22.51 4.34
N GLY A 106 1.28 -22.88 5.62
CA GLY A 106 0.13 -23.45 6.30
C GLY A 106 -1.06 -22.54 6.12
N ASP A 107 -2.09 -23.09 5.49
CA ASP A 107 -3.43 -22.54 5.48
C ASP A 107 -4.03 -22.78 6.86
N SER A 108 -3.65 -21.94 7.81
CA SER A 108 -4.38 -21.82 9.07
C SER A 108 -5.65 -21.03 8.79
N THR A 109 -6.67 -21.69 8.27
CA THR A 109 -8.06 -21.26 8.50
C THR A 109 -8.37 -21.48 9.98
N GLU A 110 -7.80 -20.64 10.84
CA GLU A 110 -8.09 -20.63 12.27
C GLU A 110 -9.42 -19.90 12.48
N ASP A 111 -10.48 -20.69 12.35
CA ASP A 111 -11.58 -20.79 13.30
C ASP A 111 -12.10 -19.46 13.86
N GLU A 112 -12.75 -18.68 12.99
CA GLU A 112 -13.51 -17.47 13.31
C GLU A 112 -14.53 -17.71 14.45
N GLY A 113 -15.02 -18.95 14.58
CA GLY A 113 -15.93 -19.37 15.65
C GLY A 113 -15.28 -19.38 17.04
N ASN A 114 -13.97 -19.61 17.13
CA ASN A 114 -13.26 -19.63 18.40
C ASN A 114 -13.03 -18.22 18.95
N LEU A 115 -12.74 -17.25 18.06
CA LEU A 115 -12.58 -15.85 18.43
C LEU A 115 -13.90 -15.26 18.96
N GLN A 116 -15.03 -15.56 18.31
CA GLN A 116 -16.35 -15.12 18.79
C GLN A 116 -16.69 -15.72 20.16
N ARG A 117 -16.35 -17.00 20.40
CA ARG A 117 -16.54 -17.64 21.72
C ARG A 117 -15.67 -17.03 22.81
N LEU A 118 -14.43 -16.65 22.49
CA LEU A 118 -13.53 -16.01 23.45
C LEU A 118 -14.02 -14.61 23.82
N ILE A 119 -14.44 -13.80 22.84
CA ILE A 119 -15.02 -12.47 23.05
C ILE A 119 -16.28 -12.57 23.91
N GLN A 120 -17.17 -13.53 23.65
CA GLN A 120 -18.39 -13.73 24.43
C GLN A 120 -18.10 -14.12 25.90
N LYS A 121 -17.05 -14.89 26.17
CA LYS A 121 -16.64 -15.26 27.54
C LYS A 121 -16.09 -14.07 28.33
N ILE A 122 -15.28 -13.23 27.70
CA ILE A 122 -14.69 -12.04 28.35
C ILE A 122 -15.79 -11.05 28.76
N ILE A 123 -16.73 -10.76 27.87
CA ILE A 123 -17.84 -9.84 28.15
C ILE A 123 -18.71 -10.37 29.32
N ARG A 124 -18.93 -11.69 29.42
CA ARG A 124 -19.69 -12.27 30.52
C ARG A 124 -18.96 -12.23 31.87
N ALA A 125 -17.63 -12.27 31.87
CA ALA A 125 -16.84 -12.19 33.11
C ALA A 125 -16.82 -10.76 33.68
N GLU A 126 -16.78 -9.73 32.82
CA GLU A 126 -16.83 -8.32 33.20
C GLU A 126 -18.20 -7.89 33.78
N LEU A 127 -19.29 -8.52 33.33
CA LEU A 127 -20.64 -8.22 33.79
C LEU A 127 -21.11 -9.12 34.94
N ALA A 128 -20.25 -9.99 35.47
CA ALA A 128 -20.61 -10.82 36.61
C ALA A 128 -20.75 -9.93 37.86
N PRO A 129 -21.93 -9.90 38.51
CA PRO A 129 -22.12 -9.09 39.70
C PRO A 129 -21.17 -9.59 40.79
N ILE A 130 -20.37 -8.66 41.34
CA ILE A 130 -19.59 -8.88 42.56
C ILE A 130 -20.61 -9.21 43.63
N LYS A 131 -20.71 -10.49 44.01
CA LYS A 131 -21.48 -10.91 45.17
C LYS A 131 -20.63 -10.56 46.40
N GLU A 132 -21.17 -9.69 47.24
CA GLU A 132 -20.66 -9.38 48.58
C GLU A 132 -20.57 -10.63 49.46
#